data_AF-A0A3N9XDZ3-F1
#
_entry.id   AF-A0A3N9XDZ3-F1
#
_cell.length_a   1.000
_cell.length_b   1.000
_cell.length_c   1.000
_cell.angle_alpha   90.00
_cell.angle_beta   90.00
_cell.angle_gamma   90.00
#
_symmetry.space_group_name_H-M   'P 1'
#
loop_
_entity.id
_entity.type
_entity.pdbx_description
1 polymer ?
#
loop_
_entity_poly.entity_id
_entity_poly.type
_entity_poly.pdbx_seq_one_letter_code
_entity_poly.pdbx_strand_id
1 'polypeptide(L)'
;MDIGYTAAQLRAAAVDAVRAPSLHNTQPWRLRLRAGGIEVLADPGRRLPATDPSGWGVRIACGAALFNLRIALAVAGPPPRVRLRPDPAEPDLLARLVPDTPR
;
A
#
# COMPACT_ATOMS: atom_id res chain seq x y z
N MET A 1 -11.93 -12.35 -19.05
CA MET A 1 -12.50 -11.22 -18.28
C MET A 1 -11.39 -10.71 -17.38
N ASP A 2 -11.11 -9.41 -17.41
CA ASP A 2 -10.01 -8.81 -16.63
C ASP A 2 -10.46 -8.70 -15.16
N ILE A 3 -9.97 -9.60 -14.31
CA ILE A 3 -10.44 -9.79 -12.93
C ILE A 3 -9.69 -8.88 -11.95
N GLY A 4 -9.38 -7.66 -12.40
CA GLY A 4 -8.54 -6.69 -11.71
C GLY A 4 -9.21 -5.33 -11.54
N TYR A 5 -8.70 -4.52 -10.60
CA TYR A 5 -9.03 -3.09 -10.58
C TYR A 5 -8.52 -2.42 -11.85
N THR A 6 -9.31 -1.50 -12.40
CA THR A 6 -8.87 -0.65 -13.50
C THR A 6 -7.70 0.24 -13.08
N ALA A 7 -6.86 0.64 -14.03
CA ALA A 7 -5.76 1.56 -13.75
C ALA A 7 -6.24 2.90 -13.15
N ALA A 8 -7.45 3.36 -13.52
CA ALA A 8 -8.05 4.57 -12.97
C ALA A 8 -8.38 4.41 -11.47
N GLN A 9 -9.04 3.31 -11.09
CA GLN A 9 -9.34 3.00 -9.68
C GLN A 9 -8.05 2.89 -8.85
N LEU A 10 -7.03 2.21 -9.38
CA LEU A 10 -5.76 2.04 -8.69
C LEU A 10 -5.02 3.38 -8.49
N ARG A 11 -5.03 4.26 -9.49
CA ARG A 11 -4.43 5.60 -9.37
C ARG A 11 -5.19 6.48 -8.40
N ALA A 12 -6.52 6.48 -8.43
CA ALA A 12 -7.34 7.23 -7.48
C ALA A 12 -7.06 6.76 -6.04
N ALA A 13 -7.05 5.44 -5.81
CA ALA A 13 -6.71 4.89 -4.50
C ALA A 13 -5.30 5.27 -4.05
N ALA A 14 -4.32 5.30 -4.96
CA ALA A 14 -2.96 5.75 -4.65
C ALA A 14 -2.90 7.23 -4.21
N VAL A 15 -3.73 8.10 -4.80
CA VAL A 15 -3.84 9.50 -4.36
C VAL A 15 -4.35 9.59 -2.92
N ASP A 16 -5.34 8.78 -2.55
CA ASP A 16 -5.86 8.76 -1.18
C ASP A 16 -4.87 8.14 -0.19
N ALA A 17 -4.10 7.14 -0.63
CA ALA A 17 -3.04 6.52 0.15
C ALA A 17 -1.97 7.52 0.60
N VAL A 18 -1.57 8.43 -0.31
CA VAL A 18 -0.54 9.45 -0.04
C VAL A 18 -0.97 10.45 1.05
N ARG A 19 -2.27 10.57 1.33
CA ARG A 19 -2.78 11.41 2.43
C ARG A 19 -2.58 10.78 3.82
N ALA A 20 -2.06 9.57 3.91
CA ALA A 20 -1.76 8.95 5.19
C ALA A 20 -0.73 9.77 5.99
N PRO A 21 -0.82 9.79 7.33
CA PRO A 21 0.20 10.43 8.15
C PRO A 21 1.52 9.64 8.11
N SER A 22 2.63 10.36 8.19
CA SER A 22 3.96 9.76 8.35
C SER A 22 4.88 10.67 9.16
N LEU A 23 5.86 10.07 9.84
CA LEU A 23 6.84 10.81 10.64
C LEU A 23 7.58 11.82 9.77
N HIS A 24 7.60 13.09 10.20
CA HIS A 24 8.13 14.24 9.45
C HIS A 24 7.60 14.36 8.00
N ASN A 25 6.40 13.82 7.74
CA ASN A 25 5.81 13.75 6.40
C ASN A 25 6.72 13.12 5.32
N THR A 26 7.59 12.20 5.74
CA THR A 26 8.56 11.53 4.85
C THR A 26 7.89 10.68 3.76
N GLN A 27 6.64 10.27 3.99
CA GLN A 27 5.86 9.41 3.08
C GLN A 27 6.69 8.19 2.63
N PRO A 28 7.11 7.32 3.57
CA PRO A 28 8.15 6.31 3.34
C PRO A 28 7.61 5.05 2.67
N TRP A 29 6.65 5.21 1.75
CA TRP A 29 6.03 4.14 0.98
C TRP A 29 6.27 4.31 -0.51
N ARG A 30 6.34 3.18 -1.22
CA ARG A 30 6.21 3.10 -2.67
C ARG A 30 4.96 2.31 -3.02
N LEU A 31 4.18 2.82 -3.96
CA LEU A 31 2.96 2.19 -4.44
C LEU A 31 3.23 1.62 -5.83
N ARG A 32 3.17 0.30 -5.97
CA ARG A 32 3.41 -0.41 -7.23
C ARG A 32 2.09 -0.97 -7.76
N LEU A 33 1.63 -0.46 -8.91
CA LEU A 33 0.43 -0.97 -9.59
C LEU A 33 0.86 -2.15 -10.47
N ARG A 34 0.29 -3.34 -10.22
CA ARG A 34 0.71 -4.56 -10.92
C ARG A 34 -0.44 -5.58 -11.01
N ALA A 35 -0.68 -6.08 -12.22
CA ALA A 35 -1.59 -7.18 -12.51
C ALA A 35 -2.97 -7.02 -11.82
N GLY A 36 -3.64 -5.89 -12.08
CA GLY A 36 -4.97 -5.60 -11.54
C GLY A 36 -5.02 -5.32 -10.04
N GLY A 37 -3.88 -5.17 -9.37
CA GLY A 37 -3.77 -4.86 -7.95
C GLY A 37 -2.76 -3.75 -7.66
N ILE A 38 -2.67 -3.41 -6.37
CA ILE A 38 -1.71 -2.44 -5.85
C ILE A 38 -0.92 -3.03 -4.70
N GLU A 39 0.37 -2.73 -4.68
CA GLU A 39 1.32 -3.19 -3.69
C GLU A 39 1.85 -2.00 -2.90
N VAL A 40 1.98 -2.19 -1.59
CA VAL A 40 2.56 -1.22 -0.65
C VAL A 40 3.93 -1.73 -0.25
N LEU A 41 4.96 -0.99 -0.63
CA LEU A 41 6.34 -1.28 -0.27
C LEU A 41 6.87 -0.21 0.68
N ALA A 42 7.68 -0.60 1.66
CA ALA A 42 8.50 0.37 2.39
C ALA A 42 9.54 0.98 1.44
N ASP A 43 9.88 2.26 1.64
CA ASP A 43 10.99 2.92 0.94
C ASP A 43 12.20 3.07 1.88
N PRO A 44 13.25 2.24 1.75
CA PRO A 44 14.44 2.37 2.58
C PRO A 44 15.14 3.72 2.43
N GLY A 45 15.01 4.38 1.27
CA GLY A 45 15.60 5.69 1.00
C GLY A 45 14.92 6.85 1.74
N ARG A 46 13.76 6.60 2.35
CA ARG A 46 12.99 7.58 3.13
C ARG A 46 13.00 7.30 4.64
N ARG A 47 13.88 6.39 5.09
CA ARG A 47 14.09 6.11 6.51
C ARG A 47 14.73 7.32 7.21
N LEU A 48 14.47 7.43 8.51
CA LEU A 48 15.03 8.47 9.37
C LEU A 48 15.83 7.83 10.50
N PRO A 49 17.07 7.36 10.28
CA PRO A 49 17.81 6.57 11.28
C PRO A 49 18.01 7.28 12.63
N ALA A 50 18.10 8.62 12.63
CA ALA A 50 18.25 9.41 13.85
C ALA A 50 16.96 9.45 14.70
N THR A 51 15.79 9.56 14.07
CA THR A 51 14.49 9.69 14.77
C THR A 51 13.76 8.35 14.92
N ASP A 52 13.97 7.42 13.98
CA ASP A 52 13.37 6.08 13.91
C ASP A 52 14.43 5.01 13.62
N PRO A 53 15.35 4.74 14.56
CA PRO A 53 16.43 3.77 14.38
C PRO A 53 15.92 2.33 14.16
N SER A 54 14.71 2.02 14.65
CA SER A 54 14.09 0.69 14.50
C SER A 54 13.31 0.50 13.19
N GLY A 55 13.11 1.58 12.42
CA GLY A 55 12.24 1.61 11.25
C GLY A 55 10.76 1.34 11.55
N TRP A 56 10.33 1.46 12.81
CA TRP A 56 8.95 1.18 13.21
C TRP A 56 8.00 2.26 12.71
N GLY A 57 8.42 3.52 12.74
CA GLY A 57 7.69 4.65 12.16
C GLY A 57 7.40 4.44 10.67
N VAL A 58 8.36 3.91 9.91
CA VAL A 58 8.15 3.53 8.49
C VAL A 58 7.07 2.46 8.34
N ARG A 59 7.10 1.42 9.18
CA ARG A 59 6.08 0.34 9.13
C ARG A 59 4.68 0.86 9.48
N ILE A 60 4.56 1.72 10.49
CA ILE A 60 3.28 2.36 10.84
C ILE A 60 2.77 3.23 9.70
N ALA A 61 3.64 4.07 9.13
CA ALA A 61 3.31 4.94 8.02
C ALA A 61 2.78 4.13 6.82
N CYS A 62 3.45 3.03 6.45
CA CYS A 62 2.97 2.13 5.41
C CYS A 62 1.64 1.46 5.76
N GLY A 63 1.42 1.10 7.03
CA GLY A 63 0.14 0.58 7.52
C GLY A 63 -1.00 1.60 7.39
N ALA A 64 -0.73 2.87 7.67
CA ALA A 64 -1.69 3.96 7.47
C ALA A 64 -2.02 4.17 5.98
N ALA A 65 -1.01 4.17 5.10
CA ALA A 65 -1.22 4.21 3.65
C ALA A 65 -2.03 3.01 3.13
N LEU A 66 -1.75 1.80 3.64
CA LEU A 66 -2.50 0.59 3.36
C LEU A 66 -3.97 0.71 3.80
N PHE A 67 -4.23 1.33 4.94
CA PHE A 67 -5.60 1.53 5.43
C PHE A 67 -6.39 2.47 4.52
N ASN A 68 -5.80 3.60 4.11
CA ASN A 68 -6.41 4.50 3.13
C ASN A 68 -6.69 3.80 1.80
N LEU A 69 -5.75 2.99 1.30
CA LEU A 69 -5.95 2.17 0.09
C LEU A 69 -7.15 1.22 0.21
N ARG A 70 -7.28 0.54 1.34
CA ARG A 70 -8.39 -0.39 1.56
C ARG A 70 -9.74 0.31 1.47
N ILE A 71 -9.86 1.49 2.07
CA ILE A 71 -11.09 2.28 2.03
C ILE A 71 -11.35 2.76 0.60
N ALA A 72 -10.37 3.37 -0.05
CA ALA A 72 -10.54 3.93 -1.39
C ALA A 72 -10.96 2.87 -2.42
N LEU A 73 -10.34 1.68 -2.38
CA LEU A 73 -10.70 0.58 -3.27
C LEU A 73 -12.08 -0.02 -2.95
N ALA A 74 -12.46 -0.12 -1.68
CA ALA A 74 -13.79 -0.58 -1.29
C ALA A 74 -14.91 0.38 -1.69
N VAL A 75 -14.63 1.68 -1.78
CA VAL A 75 -15.57 2.68 -2.32
C VAL A 75 -15.66 2.59 -3.85
N ALA A 76 -14.54 2.30 -4.51
CA ALA A 76 -14.45 2.33 -5.97
C ALA A 76 -14.92 1.03 -6.67
N GLY A 77 -15.10 -0.07 -5.94
CA GLY A 77 -15.46 -1.37 -6.51
C GLY A 77 -15.54 -2.48 -5.46
N PRO A 78 -15.32 -3.76 -5.84
CA PRO A 78 -15.30 -4.85 -4.88
C PRO A 78 -14.26 -4.60 -3.78
N PRO A 79 -14.58 -4.88 -2.51
CA PRO A 79 -13.63 -4.73 -1.41
C PRO A 79 -12.32 -5.48 -1.71
N PRO A 80 -11.15 -4.91 -1.37
CA PRO A 80 -9.89 -5.58 -1.62
C PRO A 80 -9.64 -6.71 -0.62
N ARG A 81 -9.17 -7.84 -1.13
CA ARG A 81 -8.44 -8.83 -0.33
C ARG A 81 -7.02 -8.34 -0.12
N VAL A 82 -6.58 -8.30 1.14
CA VAL A 82 -5.22 -7.87 1.51
C VAL A 82 -4.38 -9.08 1.87
N ARG A 83 -3.24 -9.25 1.19
CA ARG A 83 -2.20 -10.22 1.56
C ARG A 83 -1.00 -9.46 2.13
N LEU A 84 -0.72 -9.66 3.41
CA LEU A 84 0.46 -9.10 4.07
C LEU A 84 1.69 -9.96 3.76
N ARG A 85 2.83 -9.29 3.57
CA ARG A 85 4.14 -9.90 3.26
C ARG A 85 4.03 -11.05 2.24
N PRO A 86 3.49 -10.76 1.03
CA PRO A 86 3.12 -11.79 0.08
C PRO A 86 4.31 -12.56 -0.51
N ASP A 87 5.51 -11.97 -0.49
CA ASP A 87 6.73 -12.53 -1.06
C ASP A 87 7.91 -12.41 -0.07
N PRO A 88 8.45 -13.53 0.44
CA PRO A 88 9.63 -13.52 1.30
C PRO A 88 10.91 -12.99 0.64
N ALA A 89 11.00 -13.01 -0.69
CA ALA A 89 12.17 -12.52 -1.44
C ALA A 89 12.16 -10.99 -1.62
N GLU A 90 11.01 -10.34 -1.44
CA GLU A 90 10.87 -8.87 -1.46
C GLU A 90 10.56 -8.37 -0.02
N PRO A 91 11.56 -8.19 0.86
CA PRO A 91 11.31 -7.89 2.28
C PRO A 91 10.61 -6.54 2.51
N ASP A 92 10.79 -5.58 1.60
CA ASP A 92 10.11 -4.29 1.65
C ASP A 92 8.67 -4.36 1.12
N LEU A 93 8.25 -5.44 0.46
CA LEU A 93 6.87 -5.64 0.01
C LEU A 93 5.97 -6.01 1.20
N LEU A 94 5.33 -4.99 1.79
CA LEU A 94 4.57 -5.14 3.03
C LEU A 94 3.17 -5.69 2.79
N ALA A 95 2.52 -5.30 1.70
CA ALA A 95 1.17 -5.75 1.40
C ALA A 95 0.85 -5.73 -0.11
N ARG A 96 -0.07 -6.59 -0.53
CA ARG A 96 -0.71 -6.58 -1.84
C ARG A 96 -2.23 -6.58 -1.70
N LEU A 97 -2.90 -5.70 -2.43
CA LEU A 97 -4.36 -5.61 -2.52
C LEU A 97 -4.81 -6.00 -3.93
N VAL A 98 -5.78 -6.88 -4.01
CA VAL A 98 -6.47 -7.32 -5.23
C VAL A 98 -7.97 -7.38 -4.97
N PRO A 99 -8.84 -7.27 -5.99
CA PRO A 99 -10.28 -7.41 -5.79
C PRO A 99 -10.59 -8.73 -5.08
N ASP A 100 -11.45 -8.69 -4.05
CA ASP A 100 -11.97 -9.92 -3.51
C ASP A 100 -12.95 -10.52 -4.52
N THR A 101 -12.61 -11.69 -5.04
CA THR A 101 -13.46 -12.43 -5.96
C THR A 101 -14.37 -13.31 -5.11
N PRO A 102 -15.71 -13.21 -5.26
CA PRO A 102 -16.62 -14.16 -4.64
C PRO A 102 -16.22 -15.58 -5.08
N ARG A 103 -16.18 -16.52 -4.14
CA ARG A 103 -16.00 -17.94 -4.44
C ARG A 103 -17.21 -18.49 -5.19
#